data_AF-A0A9E3S5Y2-F1
#
_entry.id   AF-A0A9E3S5Y2-F1
#
_cell.length_a   1.000
_cell.length_b   1.000
_cell.length_c   1.000
_cell.angle_alpha   90.00
_cell.angle_beta   90.00
_cell.angle_gamma   90.00
#
_symmetry.space_group_name_H-M   'P 1'
#
loop_
_entity.id
_entity.type
_entity.pdbx_description
1 polymer ?
#
loop_
_entity_poly.entity_id
_entity_poly.type
_entity_poly.pdbx_seq_one_letter_code
_entity_poly.pdbx_strand_id
1 'polypeptide(L)'
;MTDIPPPAQPIGVEMKLRKVELPGDVDKAYQDYVDHIDARIRKGDDRNDICRDALVEVFGEQSSTLARLQFDPRNVTLEPEYYGDCDPERYYKVKPLLWLWYMFDRSPAGMNIELGFRVRRMLAAHIFKRVGRNFKCFPFVEFTFGYNMEVGDNVVIHRWVMLDDRGGIELGDKSSCADFVNVYSHTHDINLQQFVDNKKTVIGPRCRVTYHATVLAGTKMGENSMLGASGLLTKDAREHAVYVGIPAKKVKEKDRELAQPSKHKEERF
;
A
#
# COMPACT_ATOMS: atom_id res chain seq x y z
N MET A 1 -15.55 35.42 -7.98
CA MET A 1 -14.25 35.05 -8.57
C MET A 1 -13.20 35.46 -7.55
N THR A 2 -12.63 34.51 -6.82
CA THR A 2 -11.53 34.77 -5.88
C THR A 2 -10.23 34.56 -6.63
N ASP A 3 -9.45 35.63 -6.79
CA ASP A 3 -8.15 35.63 -7.47
C ASP A 3 -7.19 34.65 -6.80
N ILE A 4 -6.77 33.63 -7.56
CA ILE A 4 -5.70 32.73 -7.17
C ILE A 4 -4.39 33.51 -7.38
N PRO A 5 -3.57 33.74 -6.33
CA PRO A 5 -2.32 34.46 -6.49
C PRO A 5 -1.39 33.73 -7.47
N PRO A 6 -0.55 34.47 -8.23
CA PRO A 6 0.36 33.87 -9.20
C PRO A 6 1.34 32.91 -8.50
N PRO A 7 1.72 31.81 -9.16
CA PRO A 7 2.63 30.84 -8.57
C PRO A 7 4.00 31.47 -8.32
N ALA A 8 4.49 31.38 -7.09
CA ALA A 8 5.86 31.71 -6.74
C ALA A 8 6.87 30.85 -7.55
N GLN A 9 7.99 31.44 -8.00
CA GLN A 9 9.19 30.73 -8.46
C GLN A 9 10.36 31.00 -7.49
N PRO A 10 11.37 30.12 -7.32
CA PRO A 10 11.52 28.76 -7.81
C PRO A 10 11.48 27.69 -6.70
N ILE A 11 11.22 26.45 -7.15
CA ILE A 11 11.56 25.14 -6.60
C ILE A 11 12.18 25.19 -5.20
N GLY A 12 11.42 24.80 -4.19
CA GLY A 12 11.91 24.66 -2.81
C GLY A 12 13.17 23.79 -2.72
N VAL A 13 13.80 23.77 -1.54
CA VAL A 13 15.02 23.00 -1.28
C VAL A 13 14.88 21.58 -1.84
N GLU A 14 15.85 21.16 -2.66
CA GLU A 14 15.91 19.78 -3.14
C GLU A 14 15.97 18.85 -1.93
N MET A 15 14.83 18.23 -1.62
CA MET A 15 14.70 17.28 -0.52
C MET A 15 15.44 16.00 -0.89
N LYS A 16 16.68 15.88 -0.44
CA LYS A 16 17.39 14.60 -0.45
C LYS A 16 16.83 13.75 0.69
N LEU A 17 16.26 12.59 0.37
CA LEU A 17 15.94 11.60 1.39
C LEU A 17 17.22 11.28 2.18
N ARG A 18 17.16 11.46 3.49
CA ARG A 18 18.26 11.10 4.39
C ARG A 18 18.29 9.57 4.50
N LYS A 19 19.47 8.99 4.29
CA LYS A 19 19.71 7.59 4.66
C LYS A 19 19.75 7.52 6.19
N VAL A 20 18.94 6.65 6.77
CA VAL A 20 19.01 6.32 8.19
C VAL A 20 19.84 5.03 8.28
N GLU A 21 20.86 5.04 9.12
CA GLU A 21 21.73 3.88 9.32
C GLU A 21 21.45 3.28 10.69
N LEU A 22 21.33 1.95 10.73
CA LEU A 22 21.24 1.17 11.96
C LEU A 22 22.65 0.71 12.36
N PRO A 23 22.90 0.45 13.66
CA PRO A 23 24.08 -0.30 14.08
C PRO A 23 24.19 -1.62 13.31
N GLY A 24 25.40 -2.01 12.89
CA GLY A 24 25.58 -3.12 11.95
C GLY A 24 25.09 -4.48 12.47
N ASP A 25 25.20 -4.72 13.77
CA ASP A 25 24.66 -5.89 14.45
C ASP A 25 23.12 -5.90 14.44
N VAL A 26 22.49 -4.76 14.70
CA VAL A 26 21.03 -4.60 14.63
C VAL A 26 20.52 -4.74 13.20
N ASP A 27 21.22 -4.14 12.24
CA ASP A 27 20.89 -4.22 10.81
C ASP A 27 20.91 -5.66 10.31
N LYS A 28 21.93 -6.42 10.71
CA LYS A 28 22.05 -7.85 10.42
C LYS A 28 20.94 -8.65 11.10
N ALA A 29 20.65 -8.42 12.38
CA ALA A 29 19.59 -9.13 13.09
C ALA A 29 18.21 -8.92 12.44
N TYR A 30 17.92 -7.69 11.99
CA TYR A 30 16.70 -7.40 11.24
C TYR A 30 16.66 -8.10 9.88
N GLN A 31 17.79 -8.18 9.18
CA GLN A 31 17.87 -8.91 7.93
C GLN A 31 17.69 -10.42 8.13
N ASP A 32 18.37 -11.00 9.12
CA ASP A 32 18.28 -12.42 9.47
C ASP A 32 16.82 -12.81 9.81
N TYR A 33 16.10 -11.97 10.58
CA TYR A 33 14.68 -12.18 10.90
C TYR A 33 13.80 -12.24 9.64
N VAL A 34 13.99 -11.29 8.72
CA VAL A 34 13.22 -11.23 7.46
C VAL A 34 13.55 -12.42 6.56
N ASP A 35 14.83 -12.75 6.42
CA ASP A 35 15.32 -13.85 5.60
C ASP A 35 14.83 -15.21 6.12
N HIS A 36 14.76 -15.36 7.45
CA HIS A 36 14.22 -16.57 8.08
C HIS A 36 12.76 -16.82 7.68
N ILE A 37 11.91 -15.81 7.79
CA ILE A 37 10.49 -15.91 7.42
C ILE A 37 10.35 -16.16 5.91
N ASP A 38 11.07 -15.39 5.08
CA ASP A 38 11.06 -15.51 3.62
C ASP A 38 11.48 -16.92 3.17
N ALA A 39 12.54 -17.46 3.76
CA ALA A 39 13.03 -18.81 3.46
C ALA A 39 11.99 -19.89 3.79
N ARG A 40 11.29 -19.78 4.93
CA ARG A 40 10.22 -20.73 5.29
C ARG A 40 9.05 -20.67 4.30
N ILE A 41 8.64 -19.46 3.89
CA ILE A 41 7.57 -19.31 2.89
C ILE A 41 7.99 -19.94 1.55
N ARG A 42 9.22 -19.67 1.08
CA ARG A 42 9.73 -20.23 -0.18
C ARG A 42 9.91 -21.75 -0.15
N LYS A 43 10.29 -22.29 1.01
CA LYS A 43 10.39 -23.73 1.24
C LYS A 43 9.02 -24.44 1.20
N GLY A 44 7.93 -23.68 1.37
CA GLY A 44 6.57 -24.22 1.38
C GLY A 44 6.12 -24.71 2.75
N ASP A 45 6.74 -24.22 3.83
CA ASP A 45 6.24 -24.47 5.19
C ASP A 45 4.82 -23.86 5.34
N ASP A 46 4.01 -24.39 6.26
CA ASP A 46 2.64 -23.92 6.48
C ASP A 46 2.63 -22.45 6.93
N ARG A 47 1.96 -21.59 6.17
CA ARG A 47 1.93 -20.13 6.39
C ARG A 47 1.26 -19.72 7.70
N ASN A 48 0.33 -20.52 8.24
CA ASN A 48 -0.28 -20.28 9.54
C ASN A 48 0.73 -20.52 10.66
N ASP A 49 1.53 -21.58 10.55
CA ASP A 49 2.58 -21.87 11.53
C ASP A 49 3.69 -20.81 11.46
N ILE A 50 4.10 -20.40 10.25
CA ILE A 50 5.03 -19.27 10.06
C ILE A 50 4.50 -17.99 10.74
N CYS A 51 3.23 -17.64 10.50
CA CYS A 51 2.61 -16.47 11.11
C CYS A 51 2.60 -16.56 12.64
N ARG A 52 2.13 -17.69 13.19
CA ARG A 52 2.06 -17.92 14.63
C ARG A 52 3.44 -17.77 15.29
N ASP A 53 4.45 -18.45 14.76
CA ASP A 53 5.80 -18.43 15.31
C ASP A 53 6.39 -17.01 15.26
N ALA A 54 6.21 -16.30 14.14
CA ALA A 54 6.67 -14.92 13.99
C ALA A 54 5.97 -13.96 14.96
N LEU A 55 4.68 -14.16 15.24
CA LEU A 55 3.95 -13.35 16.22
C LEU A 55 4.37 -13.67 17.66
N VAL A 56 4.67 -14.93 17.99
CA VAL A 56 5.26 -15.29 19.29
C VAL A 56 6.63 -14.63 19.46
N GLU A 57 7.45 -14.57 18.43
CA GLU A 57 8.75 -13.87 18.50
C GLU A 57 8.59 -12.36 18.74
N VAL A 58 7.62 -11.72 18.08
CA VAL A 58 7.39 -10.28 18.18
C VAL A 58 6.72 -9.86 19.48
N PHE A 59 5.74 -10.62 19.96
CA PHE A 59 4.92 -10.27 21.12
C PHE A 59 5.26 -11.06 22.40
N GLY A 60 6.12 -12.07 22.29
CA GLY A 60 6.42 -13.01 23.34
C GLY A 60 5.36 -14.10 23.50
N GLU A 61 5.72 -15.15 24.24
CA GLU A 61 4.79 -16.21 24.65
C GLU A 61 3.65 -15.65 25.49
N GLN A 62 2.43 -16.00 25.10
CA GLN A 62 1.22 -15.50 25.74
C GLN A 62 0.72 -16.49 26.79
N SER A 63 0.49 -16.03 28.02
CA SER A 63 -0.07 -16.86 29.10
C SER A 63 -1.57 -17.13 28.93
N SER A 64 -2.29 -16.20 28.29
CA SER A 64 -3.73 -16.33 28.03
C SER A 64 -4.00 -17.26 26.84
N THR A 65 -4.84 -18.28 27.07
CA THR A 65 -5.33 -19.16 26.00
C THR A 65 -5.98 -18.38 24.86
N LEU A 66 -6.79 -17.36 25.19
CA LEU A 66 -7.45 -16.55 24.17
C LEU A 66 -6.43 -15.82 23.29
N ALA A 67 -5.42 -15.20 23.90
CA ALA A 67 -4.37 -14.48 23.17
C ALA A 67 -3.55 -15.41 22.27
N ARG A 68 -3.19 -16.60 22.77
CA ARG A 68 -2.50 -17.63 21.97
C ARG A 68 -3.29 -18.07 20.75
N LEU A 69 -4.61 -18.25 20.89
CA LEU A 69 -5.47 -18.62 19.77
C LEU A 69 -5.44 -17.56 18.67
N GLN A 70 -5.32 -16.27 19.02
CA GLN A 70 -5.27 -15.18 18.04
C GLN A 70 -3.96 -15.10 17.24
N PHE A 71 -2.90 -15.80 17.65
CA PHE A 71 -1.66 -15.85 16.87
C PHE A 71 -1.73 -16.87 15.73
N ASP A 72 -2.65 -17.83 15.79
CA ASP A 72 -2.85 -18.78 14.70
C ASP A 72 -3.96 -18.30 13.74
N PRO A 73 -3.63 -17.99 12.48
CA PRO A 73 -4.60 -17.50 11.50
C PRO A 73 -5.77 -18.44 11.22
N ARG A 74 -5.68 -19.72 11.60
CA ARG A 74 -6.78 -20.68 11.49
C ARG A 74 -7.94 -20.35 12.44
N ASN A 75 -7.66 -19.62 13.52
CA ASN A 75 -8.65 -19.24 14.54
C ASN A 75 -9.13 -17.79 14.41
N VAL A 76 -8.62 -17.03 13.43
CA VAL A 76 -8.98 -15.63 13.22
C VAL A 76 -9.78 -15.49 11.94
N THR A 77 -10.77 -14.60 11.98
CA THR A 77 -11.54 -14.21 10.81
C THR A 77 -11.13 -12.81 10.37
N LEU A 78 -11.02 -12.63 9.07
CA LEU A 78 -10.86 -11.33 8.43
C LEU A 78 -12.11 -11.01 7.59
N GLU A 79 -12.40 -9.72 7.47
CA GLU A 79 -13.59 -9.20 6.77
C GLU A 79 -13.86 -9.83 5.38
N PRO A 80 -12.84 -10.07 4.52
CA PRO A 80 -13.03 -10.71 3.22
C PRO A 80 -13.65 -12.10 3.22
N GLU A 81 -13.53 -12.85 4.32
CA GLU A 81 -14.11 -14.20 4.42
C GLU A 81 -15.64 -14.18 4.38
N TYR A 82 -16.24 -13.01 4.61
CA TYR A 82 -17.70 -12.81 4.55
C TYR A 82 -18.18 -12.31 3.17
N TYR A 83 -17.27 -12.07 2.21
CA TYR A 83 -17.64 -11.52 0.90
C TYR A 83 -17.86 -12.61 -0.14
N GLY A 84 -18.98 -12.56 -0.85
CA GLY A 84 -19.34 -13.55 -1.86
C GLY A 84 -18.48 -13.54 -3.14
N ASP A 85 -17.72 -12.47 -3.38
CA ASP A 85 -16.77 -12.31 -4.50
C ASP A 85 -15.31 -12.56 -4.10
N CYS A 86 -15.06 -12.92 -2.84
CA CYS A 86 -13.76 -13.38 -2.39
C CYS A 86 -13.51 -14.79 -2.93
N ASP A 87 -12.34 -15.04 -3.52
CA ASP A 87 -11.92 -16.38 -3.94
C ASP A 87 -11.31 -17.10 -2.74
N PRO A 88 -11.96 -18.12 -2.16
CA PRO A 88 -11.48 -18.75 -0.94
C PRO A 88 -10.11 -19.43 -1.13
N GLU A 89 -9.87 -20.07 -2.28
CA GLU A 89 -8.62 -20.78 -2.52
C GLU A 89 -7.43 -19.82 -2.63
N ARG A 90 -7.63 -18.66 -3.24
CA ARG A 90 -6.60 -17.60 -3.31
C ARG A 90 -6.46 -16.91 -1.95
N TYR A 91 -7.57 -16.60 -1.29
CA TYR A 91 -7.55 -15.85 -0.05
C TYR A 91 -6.91 -16.64 1.09
N TYR A 92 -7.27 -17.92 1.27
CA TYR A 92 -6.70 -18.75 2.34
C TYR A 92 -5.19 -18.98 2.19
N LYS A 93 -4.64 -18.86 0.98
CA LYS A 93 -3.18 -18.88 0.77
C LYS A 93 -2.50 -17.62 1.33
N VAL A 94 -3.14 -16.45 1.25
CA VAL A 94 -2.52 -15.17 1.66
C VAL A 94 -2.96 -14.68 3.04
N LYS A 95 -4.12 -15.13 3.55
CA LYS A 95 -4.68 -14.74 4.85
C LYS A 95 -3.65 -14.79 5.99
N PRO A 96 -2.85 -15.86 6.17
CA PRO A 96 -1.87 -15.91 7.25
C PRO A 96 -0.83 -14.78 7.19
N LEU A 97 -0.43 -14.40 5.97
CA LEU A 97 0.57 -13.37 5.75
C LEU A 97 -0.03 -11.96 5.91
N LEU A 98 -1.29 -11.77 5.53
CA LEU A 98 -2.04 -10.55 5.83
C LEU A 98 -2.24 -10.38 7.35
N TRP A 99 -2.58 -11.46 8.06
CA TRP A 99 -2.69 -11.42 9.52
C TRP A 99 -1.35 -11.07 10.17
N LEU A 100 -0.25 -11.71 9.74
CA LEU A 100 1.09 -11.38 10.18
C LEU A 100 1.41 -9.90 9.94
N TRP A 101 1.11 -9.38 8.75
CA TRP A 101 1.29 -7.96 8.43
C TRP A 101 0.55 -7.05 9.43
N TYR A 102 -0.74 -7.27 9.61
CA TYR A 102 -1.59 -6.41 10.43
C TYR A 102 -1.22 -6.46 11.91
N MET A 103 -0.88 -7.64 12.42
CA MET A 103 -0.44 -7.80 13.80
C MET A 103 0.96 -7.25 14.02
N PHE A 104 1.88 -7.48 13.09
CA PHE A 104 3.24 -6.91 13.14
C PHE A 104 3.18 -5.38 13.25
N ASP A 105 2.33 -4.70 12.48
CA ASP A 105 2.14 -3.24 12.52
C ASP A 105 1.66 -2.72 13.89
N ARG A 106 1.04 -3.57 14.71
CA ARG A 106 0.57 -3.24 16.07
C ARG A 106 1.63 -3.44 17.16
N SER A 107 2.87 -3.77 16.77
CA SER A 107 3.99 -3.98 17.69
C SER A 107 5.00 -2.83 17.65
N PRO A 108 5.88 -2.69 18.66
CA PRO A 108 7.03 -1.79 18.59
C PRO A 108 7.94 -2.07 17.36
N ALA A 109 8.08 -3.34 16.98
CA ALA A 109 8.85 -3.74 15.80
C ALA A 109 8.21 -3.21 14.50
N GLY A 110 6.88 -3.23 14.41
CA GLY A 110 6.12 -2.69 13.28
C GLY A 110 6.24 -1.17 13.13
N MET A 111 6.40 -0.45 14.23
CA MET A 111 6.59 0.99 14.22
C MET A 111 8.02 1.41 13.84
N ASN A 112 8.98 0.49 13.84
CA ASN A 112 10.32 0.74 13.32
C ASN A 112 10.28 0.81 11.78
N ILE A 113 10.67 1.96 11.22
CA ILE A 113 10.56 2.21 9.76
C ILE A 113 11.44 1.27 8.94
N GLU A 114 12.70 1.07 9.35
CA GLU A 114 13.65 0.27 8.56
C GLU A 114 13.29 -1.22 8.58
N LEU A 115 12.98 -1.78 9.76
CA LEU A 115 12.51 -3.16 9.86
C LEU A 115 11.15 -3.34 9.16
N GLY A 116 10.21 -2.41 9.40
CA GLY A 116 8.88 -2.49 8.83
C GLY A 116 8.87 -2.44 7.31
N PHE A 117 9.73 -1.66 6.68
CA PHE A 117 9.88 -1.68 5.22
C PHE A 117 10.36 -3.04 4.70
N ARG A 118 11.30 -3.71 5.39
CA ARG A 118 11.78 -5.03 4.98
C ARG A 118 10.70 -6.10 5.13
N VAL A 119 10.03 -6.15 6.28
CA VAL A 119 8.96 -7.11 6.57
C VAL A 119 7.81 -6.94 5.59
N ARG A 120 7.26 -5.72 5.44
CA ARG A 120 6.12 -5.46 4.55
C ARG A 120 6.46 -5.72 3.08
N ARG A 121 7.68 -5.40 2.64
CA ARG A 121 8.13 -5.71 1.27
C ARG A 121 8.22 -7.21 1.03
N MET A 122 8.80 -7.95 1.98
CA MET A 122 8.88 -9.41 1.90
C MET A 122 7.48 -10.03 1.86
N LEU A 123 6.58 -9.62 2.76
CA LEU A 123 5.21 -10.12 2.78
C LEU A 123 4.45 -9.75 1.50
N ALA A 124 4.59 -8.53 0.99
CA ALA A 124 3.99 -8.09 -0.28
C ALA A 124 4.38 -9.01 -1.44
N ALA A 125 5.62 -9.51 -1.49
CA ALA A 125 6.07 -10.42 -2.54
C ALA A 125 5.39 -11.79 -2.50
N HIS A 126 4.81 -12.16 -1.36
CA HIS A 126 4.10 -13.45 -1.16
C HIS A 126 2.57 -13.30 -1.08
N ILE A 127 2.07 -12.07 -1.00
CA ILE A 127 0.65 -11.72 -0.93
C ILE A 127 0.16 -11.19 -2.27
N PHE A 128 0.84 -10.18 -2.84
CA PHE A 128 0.36 -9.46 -4.01
C PHE A 128 0.51 -10.28 -5.29
N LYS A 129 -0.28 -9.95 -6.30
CA LYS A 129 -0.11 -10.51 -7.65
C LYS A 129 1.28 -10.18 -8.21
N ARG A 130 1.76 -8.96 -7.96
CA ARG A 130 3.14 -8.52 -8.26
C ARG A 130 3.52 -7.34 -7.38
N VAL A 131 4.79 -7.30 -6.97
CA VAL A 131 5.42 -6.12 -6.38
C VAL A 131 6.78 -5.86 -7.02
N GLY A 132 7.05 -4.61 -7.36
CA GLY A 132 8.33 -4.18 -7.92
C GLY A 132 9.41 -3.98 -6.86
N ARG A 133 10.57 -3.50 -7.31
CA ARG A 133 11.71 -3.14 -6.49
C ARG A 133 11.40 -1.93 -5.63
N ASN A 134 12.05 -1.85 -4.48
CA ASN A 134 12.00 -0.69 -3.60
C ASN A 134 10.60 -0.22 -3.18
N PHE A 135 9.63 -1.15 -3.12
CA PHE A 135 8.34 -0.89 -2.51
C PHE A 135 8.52 -0.49 -1.04
N LYS A 136 7.91 0.62 -0.63
CA LYS A 136 7.91 1.12 0.75
C LYS A 136 6.48 1.29 1.22
N CYS A 137 6.14 0.60 2.30
CA CYS A 137 4.83 0.66 2.91
C CYS A 137 4.99 1.05 4.38
N PHE A 138 4.37 2.15 4.78
CA PHE A 138 4.31 2.55 6.17
C PHE A 138 3.28 1.70 6.95
N PRO A 139 3.29 1.74 8.30
CA PRO A 139 2.36 0.95 9.10
C PRO A 139 0.90 1.32 8.85
N PHE A 140 0.01 0.37 9.17
CA PHE A 140 -1.44 0.53 9.16
C PHE A 140 -2.03 0.77 7.75
N VAL A 141 -1.43 0.15 6.74
CA VAL A 141 -2.04 0.05 5.41
C VAL A 141 -2.90 -1.20 5.36
N GLU A 142 -4.12 -1.05 4.88
CA GLU A 142 -5.08 -2.14 4.77
C GLU A 142 -5.32 -2.48 3.31
N PHE A 143 -5.47 -3.78 3.05
CA PHE A 143 -5.85 -4.35 1.77
C PHE A 143 -7.11 -5.18 1.99
N THR A 144 -8.04 -5.15 1.03
CA THR A 144 -9.19 -6.04 1.11
C THR A 144 -8.76 -7.49 0.89
N PHE A 145 -8.28 -7.84 -0.29
CA PHE A 145 -7.81 -9.19 -0.60
C PHE A 145 -6.29 -9.32 -0.61
N GLY A 146 -5.59 -8.24 -0.97
CA GLY A 146 -4.14 -8.20 -1.18
C GLY A 146 -3.67 -8.90 -2.46
N TYR A 147 -4.22 -10.08 -2.80
CA TYR A 147 -3.79 -10.88 -3.95
C TYR A 147 -4.15 -10.29 -5.33
N ASN A 148 -4.88 -9.17 -5.38
CA ASN A 148 -5.23 -8.46 -6.62
C ASN A 148 -4.45 -7.15 -6.78
N MET A 149 -3.48 -6.89 -5.89
CA MET A 149 -2.56 -5.75 -6.01
C MET A 149 -1.49 -6.01 -7.08
N GLU A 150 -1.30 -5.04 -7.97
CA GLU A 150 -0.17 -4.97 -8.91
C GLU A 150 0.63 -3.70 -8.64
N VAL A 151 1.84 -3.84 -8.09
CA VAL A 151 2.67 -2.71 -7.67
C VAL A 151 3.95 -2.67 -8.51
N GLY A 152 4.27 -1.48 -9.05
CA GLY A 152 5.48 -1.20 -9.81
C GLY A 152 6.72 -0.94 -8.95
N ASP A 153 7.76 -0.42 -9.57
CA ASP A 153 9.03 -0.09 -8.91
C ASP A 153 8.94 1.26 -8.17
N ASN A 154 9.58 1.36 -7.00
CA ASN A 154 9.74 2.59 -6.22
C ASN A 154 8.41 3.23 -5.77
N VAL A 155 7.38 2.41 -5.53
CA VAL A 155 6.08 2.86 -5.01
C VAL A 155 6.15 3.09 -3.50
N VAL A 156 5.54 4.19 -3.03
CA VAL A 156 5.47 4.56 -1.61
C VAL A 156 4.03 4.69 -1.14
N ILE A 157 3.65 3.91 -0.13
CA ILE A 157 2.32 3.96 0.50
C ILE A 157 2.48 4.38 1.95
N HIS A 158 1.82 5.48 2.31
CA HIS A 158 1.87 6.07 3.65
C HIS A 158 0.84 5.44 4.60
N ARG A 159 0.77 5.93 5.83
CA ARG A 159 -0.01 5.32 6.91
C ARG A 159 -1.52 5.42 6.65
N TRP A 160 -2.28 4.45 7.14
CA TRP A 160 -3.75 4.49 7.11
C TRP A 160 -4.33 4.57 5.69
N VAL A 161 -3.61 4.07 4.70
CA VAL A 161 -4.14 3.95 3.34
C VAL A 161 -4.98 2.68 3.27
N MET A 162 -6.19 2.81 2.72
CA MET A 162 -7.04 1.68 2.36
C MET A 162 -6.92 1.41 0.86
N LEU A 163 -6.53 0.19 0.51
CA LEU A 163 -6.45 -0.31 -0.86
C LEU A 163 -7.45 -1.45 -1.02
N ASP A 164 -8.67 -1.09 -1.41
CA ASP A 164 -9.72 -2.06 -1.71
C ASP A 164 -9.45 -2.65 -3.10
N ASP A 165 -8.81 -3.82 -3.15
CA ASP A 165 -8.40 -4.52 -4.36
C ASP A 165 -9.38 -5.60 -4.83
N ARG A 166 -10.66 -5.56 -4.43
CA ARG A 166 -11.69 -6.51 -4.89
C ARG A 166 -11.74 -6.65 -6.42
N GLY A 167 -11.84 -5.54 -7.13
CA GLY A 167 -11.72 -5.46 -8.60
C GLY A 167 -10.31 -5.26 -9.14
N GLY A 168 -9.32 -5.19 -8.25
CA GLY A 168 -7.91 -5.00 -8.55
C GLY A 168 -7.45 -3.54 -8.57
N ILE A 169 -6.24 -3.33 -8.07
CA ILE A 169 -5.57 -2.03 -8.04
C ILE A 169 -4.19 -2.17 -8.68
N GLU A 170 -3.89 -1.26 -9.60
CA GLU A 170 -2.56 -1.13 -10.19
C GLU A 170 -1.92 0.19 -9.75
N LEU A 171 -0.72 0.10 -9.16
CA LEU A 171 0.10 1.24 -8.77
C LEU A 171 1.37 1.26 -9.62
N GLY A 172 1.46 2.22 -10.53
CA GLY A 172 2.58 2.37 -11.46
C GLY A 172 3.87 2.85 -10.79
N ASP A 173 4.98 2.74 -11.50
CA ASP A 173 6.32 3.07 -10.99
C ASP A 173 6.40 4.50 -10.43
N LYS A 174 7.09 4.64 -9.30
CA LYS A 174 7.32 5.93 -8.62
C LYS A 174 6.03 6.66 -8.23
N SER A 175 4.89 5.95 -8.18
CA SER A 175 3.65 6.49 -7.64
C SER A 175 3.68 6.55 -6.11
N SER A 176 2.85 7.41 -5.53
CA SER A 176 2.72 7.51 -4.08
C SER A 176 1.29 7.78 -3.62
N CYS A 177 0.87 7.10 -2.57
CA CYS A 177 -0.37 7.38 -1.84
C CYS A 177 -0.01 7.91 -0.44
N ALA A 178 -0.39 9.15 -0.15
CA ALA A 178 -0.16 9.80 1.14
C ALA A 178 -1.11 9.29 2.23
N ASP A 179 -0.91 9.75 3.46
CA ASP A 179 -1.65 9.27 4.61
C ASP A 179 -3.18 9.42 4.42
N PHE A 180 -3.94 8.40 4.87
CA PHE A 180 -5.41 8.36 4.80
C PHE A 180 -6.02 8.36 3.39
N VAL A 181 -5.23 8.05 2.36
CA VAL A 181 -5.79 7.84 1.01
C VAL A 181 -6.67 6.59 0.99
N ASN A 182 -7.80 6.66 0.29
CA ASN A 182 -8.66 5.52 0.02
C ASN A 182 -8.71 5.27 -1.49
N VAL A 183 -8.38 4.06 -1.93
CA VAL A 183 -8.51 3.64 -3.33
C VAL A 183 -9.47 2.47 -3.37
N TYR A 184 -10.59 2.65 -4.06
CA TYR A 184 -11.61 1.61 -4.21
C TYR A 184 -11.50 0.96 -5.59
N SER A 185 -11.86 -0.33 -5.66
CA SER A 185 -12.00 -1.08 -6.92
C SER A 185 -13.31 -1.87 -6.98
N HIS A 186 -14.21 -1.71 -6.01
CA HIS A 186 -15.59 -2.18 -6.11
C HIS A 186 -16.62 -1.07 -5.91
N THR A 187 -17.82 -1.31 -6.39
CA THR A 187 -19.01 -0.54 -6.06
C THR A 187 -20.23 -1.47 -6.02
N HIS A 188 -21.37 -0.95 -5.57
CA HIS A 188 -22.62 -1.68 -5.52
C HIS A 188 -23.61 -1.06 -6.52
N ASP A 189 -24.52 -1.89 -7.05
CA ASP A 189 -25.70 -1.35 -7.70
C ASP A 189 -26.48 -0.46 -6.72
N ILE A 190 -26.97 0.68 -7.21
CA ILE A 190 -27.61 1.70 -6.39
C ILE A 190 -28.96 1.27 -5.81
N ASN A 191 -29.62 0.27 -6.41
CA ASN A 191 -30.93 -0.22 -6.00
C ASN A 191 -30.84 -1.63 -5.39
N LEU A 192 -29.88 -2.43 -5.84
CA LEU A 192 -29.76 -3.83 -5.48
C LEU A 192 -28.37 -4.09 -4.88
N GLN A 193 -28.20 -3.75 -3.60
CA GLN A 193 -26.93 -3.78 -2.88
C GLN A 193 -26.17 -5.12 -2.98
N GLN A 194 -26.85 -6.24 -3.18
CA GLN A 194 -26.21 -7.55 -3.37
C GLN A 194 -25.41 -7.67 -4.68
N PHE A 195 -25.63 -6.80 -5.67
CA PHE A 195 -24.86 -6.80 -6.90
C PHE A 195 -23.62 -5.92 -6.73
N VAL A 196 -22.47 -6.58 -6.74
CA VAL A 196 -21.15 -5.95 -6.65
C VAL A 196 -20.58 -5.82 -8.06
N ASP A 197 -20.06 -4.64 -8.38
CA ASP A 197 -19.38 -4.34 -9.64
C ASP A 197 -17.90 -4.05 -9.36
N ASN A 198 -17.06 -5.02 -9.72
CA ASN A 198 -15.62 -5.01 -9.51
C ASN A 198 -14.91 -4.41 -10.73
N LYS A 199 -14.23 -3.28 -10.54
CA LYS A 199 -13.55 -2.51 -11.58
C LYS A 199 -12.11 -2.24 -11.22
N LYS A 200 -11.20 -2.60 -12.12
CA LYS A 200 -9.78 -2.28 -11.96
C LYS A 200 -9.56 -0.77 -11.87
N THR A 201 -8.96 -0.33 -10.77
CA THR A 201 -8.56 1.07 -10.55
C THR A 201 -7.05 1.21 -10.79
N VAL A 202 -6.65 2.24 -11.53
CA VAL A 202 -5.25 2.40 -11.97
C VAL A 202 -4.70 3.74 -11.51
N ILE A 203 -3.63 3.70 -10.73
CA ILE A 203 -2.80 4.84 -10.37
C ILE A 203 -1.54 4.78 -11.22
N GLY A 204 -1.49 5.56 -12.30
CA GLY A 204 -0.38 5.51 -13.26
C GLY A 204 1.00 5.86 -12.67
N PRO A 205 2.08 5.67 -13.45
CA PRO A 205 3.43 5.98 -13.01
C PRO A 205 3.57 7.45 -12.59
N ARG A 206 4.37 7.71 -11.55
CA ARG A 206 4.66 9.06 -10.99
C ARG A 206 3.42 9.82 -10.48
N CYS A 207 2.27 9.17 -10.40
CA CYS A 207 1.07 9.77 -9.82
C CYS A 207 1.23 10.03 -8.34
N ARG A 208 0.60 11.10 -7.85
CA ARG A 208 0.55 11.44 -6.43
C ARG A 208 -0.89 11.54 -5.98
N VAL A 209 -1.32 10.63 -5.13
CA VAL A 209 -2.60 10.71 -4.43
C VAL A 209 -2.29 11.23 -3.04
N THR A 210 -2.79 12.43 -2.71
CA THR A 210 -2.35 13.13 -1.48
C THR A 210 -3.33 13.01 -0.33
N TYR A 211 -2.98 13.58 0.82
CA TYR A 211 -3.60 13.30 2.12
C TYR A 211 -5.13 13.29 2.09
N HIS A 212 -5.74 12.27 2.69
CA HIS A 212 -7.20 12.12 2.78
C HIS A 212 -7.97 12.10 1.44
N ALA A 213 -7.28 11.92 0.31
CA ALA A 213 -7.96 11.84 -0.99
C ALA A 213 -8.58 10.47 -1.23
N THR A 214 -9.66 10.43 -2.02
CA THR A 214 -10.40 9.22 -2.35
C THR A 214 -10.46 9.03 -3.86
N VAL A 215 -10.12 7.83 -4.32
CA VAL A 215 -10.19 7.40 -5.73
C VAL A 215 -11.28 6.35 -5.87
N LEU A 216 -12.32 6.64 -6.66
CA LEU A 216 -13.45 5.74 -6.83
C LEU A 216 -13.15 4.59 -7.80
N ALA A 217 -13.88 3.49 -7.63
CA ALA A 217 -13.74 2.26 -8.40
C ALA A 217 -13.78 2.47 -9.92
N GLY A 218 -12.84 1.85 -10.62
CA GLY A 218 -12.74 1.87 -12.07
C GLY A 218 -12.13 3.12 -12.67
N THR A 219 -11.69 4.08 -11.84
CA THR A 219 -11.03 5.29 -12.34
C THR A 219 -9.56 5.04 -12.68
N LYS A 220 -9.05 5.80 -13.66
CA LYS A 220 -7.65 5.75 -14.09
C LYS A 220 -7.00 7.12 -13.94
N MET A 221 -5.87 7.15 -13.23
CA MET A 221 -5.00 8.30 -13.15
C MET A 221 -3.87 8.17 -14.17
N GLY A 222 -3.88 9.04 -15.19
CA GLY A 222 -2.82 9.12 -16.19
C GLY A 222 -1.49 9.54 -15.57
N GLU A 223 -0.40 9.20 -16.27
CA GLU A 223 0.97 9.38 -15.80
C GLU A 223 1.23 10.78 -15.22
N ASN A 224 1.94 10.82 -14.09
CA ASN A 224 2.33 12.06 -13.42
C ASN A 224 1.14 12.99 -13.12
N SER A 225 -0.08 12.47 -12.99
CA SER A 225 -1.20 13.26 -12.46
C SER A 225 -1.09 13.42 -10.93
N MET A 226 -1.87 14.33 -10.38
CA MET A 226 -1.94 14.55 -8.93
C MET A 226 -3.37 14.75 -8.51
N LEU A 227 -3.78 14.01 -7.48
CA LEU A 227 -5.01 14.28 -6.74
C LEU A 227 -4.64 14.99 -5.44
N GLY A 228 -5.04 16.25 -5.31
CA GLY A 228 -4.79 17.09 -4.15
C GLY A 228 -5.54 16.61 -2.90
N ALA A 229 -5.15 17.15 -1.76
CA ALA A 229 -5.61 16.66 -0.46
C ALA A 229 -7.13 16.76 -0.36
N SER A 230 -7.74 15.76 0.26
CA SER A 230 -9.20 15.62 0.38
C SER A 230 -9.95 15.62 -0.97
N GLY A 231 -9.26 15.37 -2.09
CA GLY A 231 -9.88 15.30 -3.40
C GLY A 231 -10.67 14.01 -3.60
N LEU A 232 -11.86 14.08 -4.22
CA LEU A 232 -12.67 12.92 -4.58
C LEU A 232 -12.63 12.69 -6.10
N LEU A 233 -11.79 11.75 -6.56
CA LEU A 233 -11.69 11.43 -7.98
C LEU A 233 -12.81 10.47 -8.38
N THR A 234 -13.76 11.00 -9.16
CA THR A 234 -14.95 10.26 -9.65
C THR A 234 -14.88 9.87 -11.12
N LYS A 235 -13.86 10.35 -11.84
CA LYS A 235 -13.64 10.14 -13.28
C LYS A 235 -12.14 10.07 -13.57
N ASP A 236 -11.77 9.53 -14.72
CA ASP A 236 -10.38 9.44 -15.13
C ASP A 236 -9.65 10.81 -15.10
N ALA A 237 -8.43 10.78 -14.58
CA ALA A 237 -7.52 11.90 -14.58
C ALA A 237 -6.56 11.81 -15.77
N ARG A 238 -6.41 12.92 -16.50
CA ARG A 238 -5.46 13.02 -17.61
C ARG A 238 -4.03 13.03 -17.07
N GLU A 239 -3.10 12.59 -17.91
CA GLU A 239 -1.66 12.72 -17.67
C GLU A 239 -1.27 14.18 -17.35
N HIS A 240 -0.23 14.35 -16.53
CA HIS A 240 0.34 15.66 -16.20
C HIS A 240 -0.64 16.71 -15.64
N ALA A 241 -1.80 16.31 -15.12
CA ALA A 241 -2.80 17.25 -14.61
C ALA A 241 -2.92 17.19 -13.07
N VAL A 242 -3.30 18.31 -12.47
CA VAL A 242 -3.61 18.44 -11.05
C VAL A 242 -5.11 18.57 -10.86
N TYR A 243 -5.66 17.71 -10.01
CA TYR A 243 -7.08 17.63 -9.67
C TYR A 243 -7.28 17.93 -8.18
N VAL A 244 -8.29 18.73 -7.84
CA VAL A 244 -8.62 19.06 -6.44
C VAL A 244 -10.14 19.19 -6.25
N GLY A 245 -10.62 19.05 -5.02
CA GLY A 245 -12.01 19.28 -4.63
C GLY A 245 -12.90 18.04 -4.66
N ILE A 246 -14.19 18.25 -4.37
CA ILE A 246 -15.22 17.20 -4.27
C ILE A 246 -16.44 17.63 -5.11
N PRO A 247 -16.75 16.95 -6.24
CA PRO A 247 -15.86 16.03 -6.95
C PRO A 247 -14.62 16.76 -7.49
N ALA A 248 -13.52 16.01 -7.66
CA ALA A 248 -12.26 16.57 -8.07
C ALA A 248 -12.33 17.10 -9.50
N LYS A 249 -11.88 18.35 -9.69
CA LYS A 249 -11.79 19.01 -10.99
C LYS A 249 -10.35 19.36 -11.30
N LYS A 250 -9.99 19.29 -12.57
CA LYS A 250 -8.69 19.74 -13.04
C LYS A 250 -8.55 21.25 -12.78
N VAL A 251 -7.47 21.65 -12.14
CA VAL A 251 -7.16 23.06 -11.83
C VAL A 251 -5.86 23.54 -12.47
N LYS A 252 -4.96 22.64 -12.84
CA LYS A 252 -3.66 23.00 -13.39
C LYS A 252 -3.08 21.89 -14.25
N GLU A 253 -2.34 22.26 -15.29
CA GLU A 253 -1.40 21.37 -15.98
C GLU A 253 -0.02 21.50 -15.32
N LYS A 254 0.63 20.36 -15.12
CA LYS A 254 2.03 20.30 -14.73
C LYS A 254 2.90 20.60 -15.95
N ASP A 255 3.99 21.29 -15.70
CA ASP A 255 5.03 21.51 -16.68
C ASP A 255 5.67 20.17 -17.08
N ARG A 256 5.70 19.87 -18.39
CA ARG A 256 6.23 18.63 -18.94
C ARG A 256 7.76 18.65 -19.04
N GLU A 257 8.37 19.81 -19.17
CA GLU A 257 9.83 19.96 -19.27
C GLU A 257 10.48 19.77 -17.89
N LEU A 258 9.86 20.30 -16.84
CA LEU A 258 10.28 20.07 -15.45
C LEU A 258 9.97 18.67 -14.92
N ALA A 259 9.09 17.92 -15.60
CA ALA A 259 8.69 16.57 -15.22
C ALA A 259 9.66 15.47 -15.69
N GLN A 260 10.66 15.82 -16.51
CA GLN A 260 11.69 14.85 -16.92
C GLN A 260 12.62 14.57 -15.73
N PRO A 261 12.98 13.30 -15.47
CA PRO A 261 13.99 13.00 -14.47
C PRO A 261 15.28 13.72 -14.83
N SER A 262 15.90 14.40 -13.85
CA SER A 262 17.21 15.01 -14.05
C SER A 262 18.17 13.96 -14.64
N LYS A 263 18.96 14.33 -15.65
CA LYS A 263 19.95 13.45 -16.33
C LYS A 263 20.97 12.80 -15.39
N HIS A 264 20.97 13.18 -14.12
CA HIS A 264 21.65 12.51 -13.02
C HIS A 264 20.61 12.05 -12.00
N LYS A 265 20.64 10.78 -11.60
CA LYS A 265 20.01 10.13 -10.43
C LYS A 265 19.04 9.00 -10.80
N GLU A 266 19.62 7.85 -11.14
CA GLU A 266 18.93 6.55 -11.14
C GLU A 266 18.91 5.86 -9.78
N GLU A 267 19.59 6.40 -8.77
CA GLU A 267 19.68 5.77 -7.45
C GLU A 267 19.16 6.76 -6.42
N ARG A 268 17.91 6.58 -5.95
CA ARG A 268 17.39 7.08 -4.65
C ARG A 268 15.87 6.87 -4.58
N PHE A 269 15.46 5.62 -4.48
CA PHE A 269 14.23 5.21 -3.82
C PHE A 269 14.51 3.89 -3.12
#